data_AF-A0A2N2IY86-F1
#
_entry.id   AF-A0A2N2IY86-F1
#
_cell.length_a   1.000
_cell.length_b   1.000
_cell.length_c   1.000
_cell.angle_alpha   90.00
_cell.angle_beta   90.00
_cell.angle_gamma   90.00
#
_symmetry.space_group_name_H-M   'P 1'
#
loop_
_entity.id
_entity.type
_entity.pdbx_description
1 polymer ?
#
loop_
_entity_poly.entity_id
_entity_poly.type
_entity_poly.pdbx_seq_one_letter_code
_entity_poly.pdbx_strand_id
1 'polypeptide(L)'
;MTVEPAESEVVSLRKLAKQTADTRRESLTTAHLLVAVASRTSPAADLLIDRKLDVETLMRLARASTEDSQDAISKVIRDATSIARNSGAREATAIHLLLALLRNRKLGAHRALLQSGIDMARLHAAATAVA
;
A
#
# COMPACT_ATOMS: atom_id res chain seq x y z
N MET A 1 32.92 -11.29 -7.42
CA MET A 1 32.25 -10.54 -6.33
C MET A 1 30.76 -10.49 -6.69
N THR A 2 29.97 -11.41 -6.14
CA THR A 2 28.52 -11.43 -6.37
C THR A 2 27.92 -10.26 -5.60
N VAL A 3 27.43 -9.26 -6.32
CA VAL A 3 26.64 -8.18 -5.73
C VAL A 3 25.34 -8.82 -5.25
N GLU A 4 25.09 -8.82 -3.95
CA GLU A 4 23.78 -9.21 -3.41
C GLU A 4 22.72 -8.34 -4.11
N PRO A 5 21.64 -8.93 -4.65
CA PRO A 5 20.59 -8.13 -5.28
C PRO A 5 20.03 -7.15 -4.26
N ALA A 6 19.86 -5.90 -4.67
CA ALA A 6 19.22 -4.88 -3.82
C ALA A 6 17.83 -5.36 -3.39
N GLU A 7 17.45 -5.07 -2.13
CA GLU A 7 16.12 -5.43 -1.63
C GLU A 7 15.04 -4.71 -2.44
N SER A 8 14.04 -5.47 -2.90
CA SER A 8 12.89 -4.92 -3.62
C SER A 8 12.11 -3.93 -2.74
N GLU A 9 11.72 -2.79 -3.31
CA GLU A 9 10.98 -1.73 -2.60
C GLU A 9 9.72 -2.24 -1.88
N VAL A 10 8.95 -3.14 -2.52
CA VAL A 10 7.74 -3.72 -1.91
C VAL A 10 8.05 -4.57 -0.68
N VAL A 11 9.22 -5.22 -0.64
CA VAL A 11 9.68 -5.95 0.55
C VAL A 11 10.01 -4.97 1.67
N SER A 12 10.70 -3.87 1.37
CA SER A 12 11.00 -2.81 2.34
C SER A 12 9.72 -2.15 2.88
N LEU A 13 8.71 -1.91 2.02
CA LEU A 13 7.41 -1.39 2.41
C LEU A 13 6.64 -2.37 3.33
N ARG A 14 6.69 -3.67 3.04
CA ARG A 14 6.10 -4.70 3.92
C ARG A 14 6.76 -4.71 5.30
N LYS A 15 8.10 -4.63 5.35
CA LYS A 15 8.86 -4.56 6.61
C LYS A 15 8.46 -3.32 7.41
N LEU A 16 8.36 -2.16 6.74
CA LEU A 16 7.92 -0.93 7.37
C LEU A 16 6.49 -1.06 7.93
N ALA A 17 5.54 -1.60 7.15
CA ALA A 17 4.18 -1.81 7.62
C ALA A 17 4.12 -2.72 8.86
N LYS A 18 4.92 -3.80 8.89
CA LYS A 18 5.03 -4.69 10.05
C LYS A 18 5.60 -3.96 11.26
N GLN A 19 6.66 -3.18 11.08
CA GLN A 19 7.27 -2.38 12.14
C GLN A 19 6.27 -1.37 12.72
N THR A 20 5.49 -0.70 11.87
CA THR A 20 4.43 0.22 12.29
C THR A 20 3.38 -0.48 13.14
N ALA A 21 2.88 -1.64 12.71
CA ALA A 21 1.91 -2.43 13.46
C ALA A 21 2.47 -2.88 14.82
N ASP A 22 3.70 -3.40 14.84
CA ASP A 22 4.36 -3.90 16.05
C ASP A 22 4.59 -2.80 17.09
N THR A 23 5.06 -1.63 16.64
CA THR A 23 5.30 -0.46 17.50
C THR A 23 4.01 -0.03 18.22
N ARG A 24 2.86 -0.23 17.56
CA ARG A 24 1.54 0.13 18.07
C ARG A 24 0.82 -1.02 18.77
N ARG A 25 1.43 -2.21 18.81
CA ARG A 25 0.84 -3.47 19.32
C ARG A 25 -0.46 -3.82 18.60
N GLU A 26 -0.52 -3.54 17.30
CA GLU A 26 -1.66 -3.81 16.42
C GLU A 26 -1.36 -5.06 15.56
N SER A 27 -2.39 -5.78 15.12
CA SER A 27 -2.21 -6.82 14.11
C SER A 27 -1.88 -6.19 12.75
N LEU A 28 -0.93 -6.78 12.01
CA LEU A 28 -0.61 -6.29 10.66
C LEU A 28 -1.83 -6.45 9.73
N THR A 29 -2.23 -5.36 9.08
CA THR A 29 -3.32 -5.33 8.10
C THR A 29 -2.88 -4.66 6.80
N THR A 30 -3.65 -4.81 5.73
CA THR A 30 -3.36 -4.10 4.47
C THR A 30 -3.43 -2.58 4.62
N ALA A 31 -4.14 -2.04 5.62
CA ALA A 31 -4.13 -0.60 5.90
C ALA A 31 -2.75 -0.12 6.39
N HIS A 32 -1.96 -0.97 7.06
CA HIS A 32 -0.58 -0.63 7.41
C HIS A 32 0.34 -0.57 6.18
N LEU A 33 0.02 -1.28 5.10
CA LEU A 33 0.74 -1.11 3.83
C LEU A 33 0.49 0.29 3.24
N LEU A 34 -0.72 0.85 3.38
CA LEU A 34 -0.99 2.25 2.98
C LEU A 34 -0.15 3.23 3.80
N VAL A 35 -0.04 3.02 5.12
CA VAL A 35 0.82 3.84 5.98
C VAL A 35 2.28 3.77 5.50
N ALA A 36 2.78 2.58 5.18
CA ALA A 36 4.14 2.40 4.68
C ALA A 36 4.36 3.12 3.33
N VAL A 37 3.38 3.05 2.41
CA VAL A 37 3.40 3.79 1.13
C VAL A 37 3.48 5.30 1.36
N ALA A 38 2.63 5.85 2.24
CA ALA A 38 2.63 7.27 2.55
C ALA A 38 3.87 7.75 3.31
N SER A 39 4.60 6.84 3.96
CA SER A 39 5.80 7.16 4.76
C SER A 39 7.09 7.26 3.94
N ARG A 40 7.01 7.11 2.61
CA ARG A 40 8.14 7.19 1.68
C ARG A 40 7.87 8.23 0.62
N THR A 41 8.85 9.07 0.31
CA THR A 41 8.79 9.97 -0.84
C THR A 41 8.61 9.13 -2.11
N SER A 42 7.46 9.24 -2.75
CA SER A 42 7.11 8.50 -3.95
C SER A 42 5.89 9.14 -4.61
N PRO A 43 5.67 8.93 -5.93
CA PRO A 43 4.45 9.39 -6.59
C PRO A 43 3.17 8.85 -5.94
N ALA A 44 3.22 7.66 -5.33
CA ALA A 44 2.10 7.10 -4.59
C ALA A 44 1.77 7.89 -3.32
N ALA A 45 2.80 8.34 -2.59
CA ALA A 45 2.63 9.19 -1.42
C ALA A 45 2.07 10.57 -1.79
N ASP A 46 2.55 11.18 -2.87
CA ASP A 46 2.04 12.46 -3.36
C ASP A 46 0.55 12.38 -3.70
N LEU A 47 0.15 11.30 -4.40
CA LEU A 47 -1.26 11.05 -4.69
C LEU A 47 -2.11 10.90 -3.42
N LEU A 48 -1.61 10.23 -2.39
CA LEU A 48 -2.31 10.10 -1.11
C LEU A 48 -2.45 11.46 -0.41
N ILE A 49 -1.37 12.24 -0.35
CA ILE A 49 -1.35 13.59 0.25
C ILE A 49 -2.35 14.52 -0.45
N ASP A 50 -2.43 14.50 -1.78
CA ASP A 50 -3.41 15.27 -2.56
C ASP A 50 -4.87 14.97 -2.19
N ARG A 51 -5.15 13.77 -1.64
CA ARG A 51 -6.47 13.36 -1.13
C ARG A 51 -6.59 13.51 0.39
N LYS A 52 -5.68 14.25 1.02
CA LYS A 52 -5.59 14.45 2.47
C LYS A 52 -5.42 13.14 3.25
N LEU A 53 -4.78 12.14 2.63
CA LEU A 53 -4.40 10.88 3.25
C LEU A 53 -2.92 10.91 3.63
N ASP A 54 -2.58 11.83 4.54
CA ASP A 54 -1.25 11.85 5.15
C ASP A 54 -1.00 10.63 6.06
N VAL A 55 0.26 10.47 6.50
CA VAL A 55 0.68 9.35 7.34
C VAL A 55 -0.14 9.27 8.63
N GLU A 56 -0.43 10.40 9.28
CA GLU A 56 -1.20 10.44 10.52
C GLU A 56 -2.65 9.95 10.31
N THR A 57 -3.29 10.42 9.24
CA THR A 57 -4.64 10.02 8.86
C THR A 57 -4.70 8.55 8.53
N LEU A 58 -3.74 8.03 7.77
CA LEU A 58 -3.66 6.61 7.44
C LEU A 58 -3.35 5.73 8.67
N MET A 59 -2.58 6.22 9.64
CA MET A 59 -2.38 5.50 10.92
C MET A 59 -3.68 5.39 11.72
N ARG A 60 -4.50 6.45 11.77
CA ARG A 60 -5.83 6.39 12.41
C ARG A 60 -6.73 5.37 11.74
N LEU A 61 -6.74 5.35 10.40
CA LEU A 61 -7.49 4.39 9.61
C LEU A 61 -6.98 2.96 9.81
N ALA A 62 -5.66 2.75 9.87
CA ALA A 62 -5.05 1.46 10.11
C ALA A 62 -5.43 0.87 11.47
N ARG A 63 -5.46 1.71 12.52
CA ARG A 63 -5.88 1.31 13.87
C ARG A 63 -7.33 0.79 13.92
N ALA A 64 -8.22 1.36 13.11
CA ALA A 64 -9.63 0.95 13.03
C ALA A 64 -9.86 -0.20 12.05
N SER A 65 -8.84 -0.58 11.26
CA SER A 65 -8.97 -1.60 10.22
C SER A 65 -8.80 -3.00 10.80
N THR A 66 -9.65 -3.92 10.33
CA THR A 66 -9.48 -5.36 10.50
C THR A 66 -9.08 -5.99 9.17
N GLU A 67 -8.41 -7.15 9.24
CA GLU A 67 -8.12 -7.98 8.07
C GLU A 67 -8.76 -9.35 8.25
N ASP A 68 -9.56 -9.76 7.27
CA ASP A 68 -10.36 -10.98 7.40
C ASP A 68 -9.58 -12.23 6.96
N SER A 69 -8.52 -12.03 6.16
CA SER A 69 -7.71 -13.11 5.59
C SER A 69 -6.26 -13.03 6.06
N GLN A 70 -5.75 -14.16 6.55
CA GLN A 70 -4.34 -14.30 6.96
C GLN A 70 -3.36 -14.11 5.79
N ASP A 71 -3.80 -14.35 4.55
CA ASP A 71 -2.97 -14.25 3.35
C ASP A 71 -3.11 -12.91 2.60
N ALA A 72 -3.90 -11.97 3.14
CA ALA A 72 -4.22 -10.70 2.46
C ALA A 72 -2.97 -9.92 2.05
N ILE A 73 -2.00 -9.79 2.96
CA ILE A 73 -0.72 -9.09 2.71
C ILE A 73 0.06 -9.74 1.57
N SER A 74 0.27 -11.06 1.66
CA SER A 74 1.01 -11.82 0.65
C SER A 74 0.32 -11.76 -0.71
N LYS A 75 -1.01 -11.79 -0.74
CA LYS A 75 -1.79 -11.64 -1.96
C LYS A 75 -1.64 -10.25 -2.58
N VAL A 76 -1.73 -9.18 -1.79
CA VAL A 76 -1.54 -7.81 -2.26
C VAL A 76 -0.17 -7.60 -2.88
N ILE A 77 0.88 -8.16 -2.27
CA ILE A 77 2.24 -8.08 -2.80
C ILE A 77 2.34 -8.79 -4.16
N ARG A 78 1.79 -10.00 -4.28
CA ARG A 78 1.74 -10.71 -5.58
C ARG A 78 0.95 -9.94 -6.63
N ASP A 79 -0.17 -9.33 -6.24
CA ASP A 79 -0.99 -8.54 -7.13
C ASP A 79 -0.21 -7.28 -7.59
N ALA A 80 0.52 -6.60 -6.70
CA ALA A 80 1.40 -5.48 -7.05
C ALA A 80 2.52 -5.87 -8.03
N THR A 81 3.17 -7.02 -7.81
CA THR A 81 4.18 -7.58 -8.74
C THR A 81 3.57 -7.90 -10.11
N SER A 82 2.35 -8.44 -10.14
CA SER A 82 1.64 -8.71 -11.39
C SER A 82 1.31 -7.42 -12.15
N ILE A 83 0.85 -6.38 -11.45
CA ILE A 83 0.56 -5.07 -12.06
C ILE A 83 1.83 -4.48 -12.66
N ALA A 84 2.95 -4.45 -11.93
CA ALA A 84 4.22 -3.92 -12.41
C ALA A 84 4.74 -4.64 -13.66
N ARG A 85 4.68 -5.97 -13.66
CA ARG A 85 5.07 -6.75 -14.83
C ARG A 85 4.20 -6.43 -16.05
N ASN A 86 2.90 -6.21 -15.84
CA ASN A 86 1.97 -5.91 -16.93
C ASN A 86 2.07 -4.46 -17.43
N SER A 87 2.61 -3.52 -16.64
CA SER A 87 2.94 -2.15 -17.10
C SER A 87 4.32 -2.04 -17.76
N GLY A 88 5.11 -3.13 -17.78
CA GLY A 88 6.47 -3.13 -18.33
C GLY A 88 7.52 -2.62 -17.34
N ALA A 89 7.15 -2.38 -16.08
CA ALA A 89 8.10 -2.01 -15.04
C ALA A 89 9.02 -3.19 -14.69
N ARG A 90 10.30 -2.88 -14.44
CA ARG A 90 11.31 -3.87 -14.06
C ARG A 90 11.00 -4.53 -12.71
N GLU A 91 10.49 -3.73 -11.77
CA GLU A 91 10.13 -4.16 -10.42
C GLU A 91 8.89 -3.43 -9.94
N ALA A 92 8.18 -4.04 -8.97
CA ALA A 92 7.08 -3.38 -8.31
C ALA A 92 7.58 -2.34 -7.32
N THR A 93 6.86 -1.22 -7.27
CA THR A 93 7.15 -0.04 -6.45
C THR A 93 5.91 0.36 -5.65
N ALA A 94 6.00 1.43 -4.85
CA ALA A 94 4.87 1.93 -4.05
C ALA A 94 3.58 2.18 -4.88
N ILE A 95 3.68 2.63 -6.14
CA ILE A 95 2.50 2.93 -6.98
C ILE A 95 1.73 1.65 -7.37
N HIS A 96 2.46 0.58 -7.66
CA HIS A 96 1.89 -0.73 -7.96
C HIS A 96 1.22 -1.35 -6.74
N LEU A 97 1.84 -1.16 -5.57
CA LEU A 97 1.27 -1.57 -4.28
C LEU A 97 -0.02 -0.80 -3.97
N LEU A 98 -0.03 0.51 -4.19
CA LEU A 98 -1.23 1.34 -4.04
C LEU A 98 -2.36 0.86 -4.97
N LEU A 99 -2.08 0.59 -6.25
CA LEU A 99 -3.08 0.06 -7.18
C LEU A 99 -3.67 -1.28 -6.71
N ALA A 100 -2.84 -2.20 -6.21
CA ALA A 100 -3.31 -3.48 -5.67
C ALA A 100 -4.25 -3.29 -4.47
N LEU A 101 -3.92 -2.37 -3.57
CA LEU A 101 -4.73 -2.03 -2.39
C LEU A 101 -6.07 -1.39 -2.78
N LEU A 102 -6.09 -0.52 -3.79
CA LEU A 102 -7.30 0.15 -4.27
C LEU A 102 -8.29 -0.80 -4.96
N ARG A 103 -7.80 -1.82 -5.68
CA ARG A 103 -8.66 -2.69 -6.51
C ARG A 103 -9.43 -3.75 -5.73
N ASN A 104 -8.88 -4.25 -4.62
CA ASN A 104 -9.46 -5.39 -3.92
C ASN A 104 -10.39 -4.95 -2.78
N ARG A 105 -11.69 -4.96 -3.08
CA ARG A 105 -12.78 -4.55 -2.17
C ARG A 105 -12.88 -5.36 -0.87
N LYS A 106 -12.24 -6.53 -0.80
CA LYS A 106 -12.25 -7.40 0.39
C LYS A 106 -11.18 -7.02 1.42
N LEU A 107 -10.25 -6.14 1.08
CA LEU A 107 -9.15 -5.76 1.95
C LEU A 107 -9.57 -4.77 3.03
N GLY A 108 -8.96 -4.87 4.20
CA GLY A 108 -9.05 -3.86 5.25
C GLY A 108 -8.70 -2.46 4.74
N ALA A 109 -7.64 -2.34 3.95
CA ALA A 109 -7.23 -1.09 3.30
C ALA A 109 -8.34 -0.44 2.47
N HIS A 110 -8.99 -1.22 1.60
CA HIS A 110 -10.04 -0.70 0.72
C HIS A 110 -11.24 -0.21 1.54
N ARG A 111 -11.63 -0.95 2.58
CA ARG A 111 -12.72 -0.54 3.48
C ARG A 111 -12.35 0.74 4.24
N ALA A 112 -11.13 0.84 4.74
CA ALA A 112 -10.66 2.01 5.46
C ALA A 112 -10.62 3.27 4.57
N LEU A 113 -10.19 3.14 3.31
CA LEU A 113 -10.23 4.23 2.32
C LEU A 113 -11.66 4.60 1.91
N LEU A 114 -12.57 3.64 1.79
CA LEU A 114 -13.98 3.94 1.53
C LEU A 114 -14.61 4.75 2.67
N GLN A 115 -14.27 4.41 3.92
CA GLN A 115 -14.78 5.10 5.11
C GLN A 115 -14.21 6.52 5.28
N SER A 116 -13.04 6.82 4.70
CA SER A 116 -12.48 8.18 4.74
C SER A 116 -13.13 9.15 3.76
N GLY A 117 -14.04 8.68 2.90
CA GLY A 117 -14.82 9.52 1.99
C GLY A 117 -14.04 10.04 0.78
N ILE A 118 -12.86 9.48 0.50
CA ILE A 118 -12.08 9.87 -0.68
C ILE A 118 -12.73 9.35 -1.96
N ASP A 119 -12.52 10.09 -3.06
CA ASP A 119 -12.86 9.62 -4.40
C ASP A 119 -11.86 8.53 -4.83
N MET A 120 -12.18 7.28 -4.50
CA MET A 120 -11.36 6.12 -4.83
C MET A 120 -11.22 5.91 -6.33
N ALA A 121 -12.23 6.25 -7.13
CA ALA A 121 -12.16 6.11 -8.59
C ALA A 121 -11.13 7.08 -9.17
N ARG A 122 -11.15 8.34 -8.73
CA ARG A 122 -10.17 9.35 -9.13
C ARG A 122 -8.77 9.06 -8.60
N LEU A 123 -8.63 8.51 -7.40
CA LEU A 123 -7.32 8.05 -6.88
C LEU A 123 -6.79 6.88 -7.71
N HIS A 124 -7.62 5.88 -8.02
CA HIS A 124 -7.22 4.75 -8.86
C HIS A 124 -6.82 5.20 -10.27
N ALA A 125 -7.59 6.07 -10.91
CA ALA A 125 -7.28 6.62 -12.22
C ALA A 125 -5.94 7.37 -12.23
N ALA A 126 -5.70 8.22 -11.23
CA ALA A 126 -4.43 8.94 -11.10
C ALA A 126 -3.26 7.99 -10.87
N ALA A 127 -3.42 6.98 -10.01
CA ALA A 127 -2.37 5.99 -9.78
C ALA A 127 -2.07 5.15 -11.03
N THR A 128 -3.10 4.85 -11.84
CA THR A 128 -2.95 4.12 -13.11
C THR A 128 -2.20 4.94 -14.15
N ALA A 129 -2.36 6.27 -14.15
CA ALA A 129 -1.66 7.16 -15.08
C ALA A 129 -0.15 7.32 -14.75
N VAL A 130 0.26 6.96 -13.54
CA VAL A 130 1.65 7.09 -13.04
C VAL A 130 2.41 5.76 -13.06
N ALA A 131 1.70 4.64 -12.93
CA ALA A 131 2.26 3.28 -12.87
C ALA A 131 2.64 2.73 -14.25
#